data_AF-A0A9Q9BU04-F1
#
_entry.id   AF-A0A9Q9BU04-F1
#
_cell.length_a   1.000
_cell.length_b   1.000
_cell.length_c   1.000
_cell.angle_alpha   90.00
_cell.angle_beta   90.00
_cell.angle_gamma   90.00
#
_symmetry.space_group_name_H-M   'P 1'
#
loop_
_entity.id
_entity.type
_entity.pdbx_description
1 polymer ?
#
loop_
_entity_poly.entity_id
_entity_poly.type
_entity_poly.pdbx_seq_one_letter_code
_entity_poly.pdbx_strand_id
1 'polypeptide(L)' 'MPFINTGELFDLFGTKIHIGVNIFALLMLAVAVFAVSGLIGAIKQKNLLGMLFGLIAALAFGFFALATIFTYGYPILHH' A
#
# COMPACT_ATOMS: atom_id res chain seq x y z
N MET A 1 7.96 -12.61 -4.66
CA MET A 1 8.12 -13.50 -3.50
C MET A 1 7.02 -14.56 -3.55
N PRO A 2 7.33 -15.87 -3.48
CA PRO A 2 6.37 -16.94 -3.79
C PRO A 2 5.21 -17.09 -2.80
N PHE A 3 5.26 -16.45 -1.63
CA PHE A 3 4.23 -16.52 -0.58
C PHE A 3 3.03 -15.56 -0.79
N ILE A 4 3.13 -14.61 -1.72
CA ILE A 4 2.02 -13.67 -2.02
C ILE A 4 1.21 -14.14 -3.25
N ASN A 5 1.66 -15.19 -3.95
CA ASN A 5 0.95 -15.77 -5.08
C ASN A 5 0.08 -16.94 -4.62
N THR A 6 -0.97 -16.65 -3.86
CA THR A 6 -1.83 -17.67 -3.23
C THR A 6 -2.80 -18.34 -4.21
N GLY A 7 -2.71 -18.07 -5.51
CA GLY A 7 -3.71 -18.52 -6.48
C GLY A 7 -5.02 -17.72 -6.39
N GLU A 8 -5.87 -17.90 -7.40
CA GLU A 8 -7.20 -17.28 -7.52
C GLU A 8 -8.09 -17.75 -6.35
N LEU A 9 -8.17 -16.97 -5.27
CA LEU A 9 -8.83 -17.43 -4.04
C LEU A 9 -10.32 -17.07 -3.99
N PHE A 10 -10.75 -15.99 -4.66
CA PHE A 10 -12.15 -15.57 -4.70
C PHE A 10 -12.50 -14.87 -6.03
N ASP A 11 -13.66 -15.22 -6.57
CA ASP A 11 -14.35 -14.50 -7.64
C ASP A 11 -15.45 -13.64 -7.00
N LEU A 12 -15.28 -12.33 -7.04
CA LEU A 12 -16.30 -11.37 -6.62
C LEU A 12 -16.77 -10.63 -7.87
N PHE A 13 -18.05 -10.79 -8.20
CA PHE A 13 -18.70 -10.09 -9.32
C PHE A 13 -17.98 -10.24 -10.68
N GLY A 14 -17.33 -11.38 -10.95
CA GLY A 14 -16.62 -11.63 -12.20
C GLY A 14 -15.19 -11.05 -12.24
N THR A 15 -14.67 -10.61 -11.08
CA THR A 15 -13.27 -10.18 -10.95
C THR A 15 -12.49 -11.17 -10.10
N LYS A 16 -11.41 -11.70 -10.68
CA LYS A 16 -10.50 -12.62 -10.00
C LYS A 16 -9.57 -11.84 -9.09
N ILE A 17 -9.79 -11.94 -7.78
CA ILE A 17 -9.01 -11.18 -6.79
C ILE A 17 -7.90 -12.08 -6.24
N HIS A 18 -6.65 -11.75 -6.55
CA HIS A 18 -5.48 -12.28 -5.84
C HIS A 18 -5.36 -11.60 -4.47
N ILE A 19 -6.19 -12.03 -3.51
CA ILE A 19 -6.34 -11.38 -2.19
C ILE A 19 -5.00 -11.06 -1.53
N GLY A 20 -4.01 -11.96 -1.61
CA GLY A 20 -2.70 -11.77 -0.98
C GLY A 20 -2.01 -10.48 -1.44
N VAL A 21 -1.79 -10.31 -2.75
CA VAL A 21 -1.10 -9.14 -3.31
C VAL A 21 -1.97 -7.90 -3.19
N ASN A 22 -3.26 -8.07 -3.44
CA ASN A 22 -4.22 -6.98 -3.55
C ASN A 22 -4.48 -6.32 -2.19
N ILE A 23 -4.79 -7.12 -1.16
CA ILE A 23 -5.00 -6.60 0.20
C ILE A 23 -3.69 -6.02 0.74
N PHE A 24 -2.55 -6.66 0.49
CA PHE A 24 -1.25 -6.14 0.94
C PHE A 24 -0.96 -4.75 0.34
N ALA A 25 -1.20 -4.55 -0.96
CA ALA A 25 -1.05 -3.25 -1.61
C ALA A 25 -1.95 -2.17 -0.99
N LEU A 26 -3.22 -2.48 -0.74
CA LEU A 26 -4.16 -1.56 -0.10
C LEU A 26 -3.76 -1.22 1.34
N LEU A 27 -3.30 -2.21 2.12
CA LEU A 27 -2.84 -1.99 3.48
C LEU A 27 -1.61 -1.06 3.50
N MET A 28 -0.64 -1.29 2.61
CA MET A 28 0.51 -0.39 2.48
C MET A 28 0.08 1.02 2.06
N LEU A 29 -0.90 1.16 1.16
CA LEU A 29 -1.44 2.46 0.76
C LEU A 29 -2.12 3.18 1.94
N ALA A 30 -2.89 2.46 2.76
CA ALA A 30 -3.49 3.01 3.96
C ALA A 30 -2.44 3.48 4.98
N VAL A 31 -1.38 2.68 5.20
CA VAL A 31 -0.25 3.08 6.05
C VAL A 31 0.43 4.33 5.49
N ALA A 32 0.59 4.46 4.18
CA ALA A 32 1.17 5.65 3.56
C ALA A 32 0.33 6.91 3.84
N VAL A 33 -1.01 6.81 3.75
CA VAL A 33 -1.93 7.92 4.09
C VAL A 33 -1.85 8.31 5.56
N PHE A 34 -1.78 7.32 6.47
CA PHE A 34 -1.58 7.60 7.89
C PHE A 34 -0.21 8.21 8.17
N ALA A 35 0.84 7.78 7.48
CA ALA A 35 2.18 8.34 7.60
C ALA A 35 2.22 9.82 7.17
N VAL A 36 1.52 10.19 6.09
CA VAL A 36 1.36 11.60 5.68
C VAL A 36 0.62 12.40 6.75
N SER A 37 -0.43 11.83 7.35
CA SER A 37 -1.18 12.50 8.41
C SER A 37 -0.32 12.71 9.67
N GLY A 38 0.48 11.72 10.05
CA GLY A 38 1.47 11.82 11.12
C GLY A 38 2.58 12.83 10.82
N LEU A 39 3.03 12.89 9.56
CA LEU A 39 4.01 13.87 9.08
C LEU A 39 3.50 15.31 9.24
N ILE A 40 2.24 15.57 8.87
CA ILE A 40 1.59 16.88 9.08
C ILE A 40 1.57 17.24 10.57
N GLY A 41 1.28 16.29 11.45
CA GLY A 41 1.34 16.48 12.90
C GLY A 41 2.75 16.81 13.39
N ALA A 42 3.76 16.08 12.91
CA ALA A 42 5.15 16.28 13.28
C ALA A 42 5.70 17.66 12.83
N ILE A 43 5.29 18.13 11.65
CA ILE A 43 5.59 19.48 11.16
C ILE A 43 5.05 20.54 12.13
N LYS A 44 3.77 20.41 12.54
CA LYS A 44 3.13 21.35 13.47
C LYS A 44 3.83 21.40 14.83
N GLN A 45 4.31 20.25 15.31
CA GLN A 45 5.02 20.14 16.58
C GLN A 45 6.51 20.47 16.48
N LYS A 46 7.03 20.82 15.30
CA LYS A 46 8.47 21.02 15.02
C LYS A 46 9.32 19.82 15.45
N ASN A 47 8.75 18.61 15.41
CA ASN A 47 9.44 17.38 15.77
C ASN A 47 10.25 16.89 14.56
N LEU A 48 11.55 17.20 14.55
CA LEU A 48 12.46 16.84 13.46
C LEU A 48 12.51 15.33 13.23
N LEU A 49 12.54 14.54 14.30
CA LEU A 49 12.65 13.09 14.21
C LEU A 49 11.34 12.48 13.67
N GLY A 50 10.19 12.99 14.15
CA GLY A 50 8.88 12.62 13.64
C GLY A 50 8.68 12.99 12.17
N MET A 51 9.21 14.13 11.73
CA MET A 51 9.19 14.51 10.32
C MET A 51 10.03 13.55 9.47
N LEU A 52 11.24 13.22 9.90
CA LEU A 52 12.12 12.33 9.16
C LEU A 52 11.50 10.93 9.00
N PHE A 53 11.03 10.33 10.10
CA PHE A 53 10.42 9.01 10.06
C PHE A 53 9.07 9.01 9.35
N GLY A 54 8.25 10.06 9.51
CA GLY A 54 6.99 10.21 8.79
C GLY A 54 7.19 10.32 7.28
N LEU A 55 8.19 11.10 6.84
CA LEU A 55 8.55 11.23 5.43
C LEU A 55 9.05 9.90 4.84
N ILE A 56 9.99 9.25 5.52
CA ILE A 56 10.54 7.96 5.07
C ILE A 56 9.44 6.90 5.01
N ALA A 57 8.57 6.83 6.01
CA ALA A 57 7.44 5.90 6.02
C ALA A 57 6.47 6.17 4.86
N ALA A 58 6.05 7.42 4.67
CA ALA A 58 5.15 7.78 3.58
C ALA A 58 5.74 7.45 2.21
N LEU A 59 7.03 7.74 2.00
CA LEU A 59 7.72 7.42 0.75
C LEU A 59 7.88 5.92 0.56
N ALA A 60 8.32 5.16 1.56
CA ALA A 60 8.54 3.72 1.45
C ALA A 60 7.21 2.99 1.22
N PHE A 61 6.22 3.16 2.10
CA PHE A 61 4.94 2.48 1.99
C PHE A 61 4.15 2.94 0.76
N GLY A 62 4.18 4.23 0.43
CA GLY A 62 3.53 4.77 -0.77
C GLY A 62 4.18 4.22 -2.05
N PHE A 63 5.50 4.21 -2.12
CA PHE A 63 6.24 3.66 -3.26
C PHE A 63 5.95 2.17 -3.45
N PHE A 64 6.06 1.35 -2.40
CA PHE A 64 5.81 -0.08 -2.51
C PHE A 64 4.34 -0.41 -2.81
N ALA A 65 3.39 0.37 -2.28
CA ALA A 65 1.98 0.23 -2.63
C ALA A 65 1.75 0.49 -4.12
N LEU A 66 2.23 1.63 -4.64
CA LEU A 66 2.11 1.99 -6.04
C LEU A 66 2.83 1.00 -6.95
N ALA A 67 4.06 0.62 -6.62
CA ALA A 67 4.83 -0.37 -7.37
C ALA A 67 4.10 -1.71 -7.44
N THR A 68 3.47 -2.14 -6.34
CA THR A 68 2.68 -3.39 -6.31
C THR A 68 1.44 -3.26 -7.19
N ILE A 69 0.70 -2.14 -7.10
CA ILE A 69 -0.49 -1.88 -7.92
C ILE A 69 -0.13 -1.86 -9.41
N PHE A 70 0.95 -1.18 -9.80
CA PHE A 70 1.36 -1.08 -11.20
C PHE A 70 1.99 -2.36 -11.75
N THR A 71 2.64 -3.17 -10.91
CA THR A 71 3.27 -4.43 -11.35
C THR A 71 2.27 -5.57 -11.46
N TYR A 72 1.36 -5.69 -10.50
CA TYR A 72 0.45 -6.83 -10.38
C TYR A 72 -1.00 -6.52 -10.77
N GLY A 73 -1.35 -5.24 -10.96
CA GLY A 73 -2.70 -4.82 -11.28
C GLY A 73 -3.64 -4.88 -10.08
N TYR A 74 -4.34 -3.78 -9.79
CA TYR A 74 -5.42 -3.74 -8.81
C TYR A 74 -6.62 -2.98 -9.38
N PRO A 75 -7.77 -3.63 -9.70
CA PRO A 75 -8.00 -5.08 -9.80
C PRO A 75 -7.53 -5.66 -11.15
N ILE A 76 -7.23 -6.97 -11.18
CA ILE A 76 -6.91 -7.70 -12.40
C ILE A 76 -8.20 -7.90 -13.20
N LEU A 77 -8.52 -6.95 -14.07
CA LEU A 77 -9.60 -7.06 -15.05
C LEU A 77 -9.09 -7.83 -16.27
N HIS A 78 -9.00 -9.16 -16.14
CA HIS A 78 -8.87 -10.01 -17.33
C HIS A 78 -10.28 -10.20 -17.91
N HIS A 79 -10.53 -9.64 -19.10
CA HIS A 79 -11.52 -10.19 -20.02
C HIS A 79 -10.97 -11.47 -20.67
#